data_AF-A0A7S0HME8-F1
#
_entry.id   AF-A0A7S0HME8-F1
#
_cell.length_a   1.000
_cell.length_b   1.000
_cell.length_c   1.000
_cell.angle_alpha   90.00
_cell.angle_beta   90.00
_cell.angle_gamma   90.00
#
_symmetry.space_group_name_H-M   'P 1'
#
loop_
_entity.id
_entity.type
_entity.pdbx_description
1 polymer ?
#
loop_
_entity_poly.entity_id
_entity_poly.type
_entity_poly.pdbx_seq_one_letter_code
_entity_poly.pdbx_strand_id
1 'polypeptide(L)'
;EGGNIVPMTLRATVSLVSFSGREASPACYQIDCPPLLLDGTLTSTSTSGVVSFSDLAFTSYTSTTAQNLRLKFVASPFATIFSRSFDVGGIAARVVLSSLASHGVAGEPLNPQPQVTLLDQSGLKVEWWEGVSGQPSMASMSAILGGKNAVVLGRTSVEYQQGVAVWTDLALEVADPVGYTLSFNVQNLVLNQDKFVVLPASPSALFIVRQSLTETAGDAFTTPPVISVKDQFGNTVFNLNNGSISVEIESAALSPASLFPGPKTLLGNTSSPIRSGIADFANSSLGCMIAASVTLKFSGPHYEVASRPSAPSAFSGFVLSGPIEIAFGQTVKLLVKQSPTIFVAASNFIPQPVVHLLDRGGNTILGAEFAVEAFIVVGSNRFLLATQSAVDGVVT
;
A
#
# COMPACT_ATOMS: atom_id res chain seq x y z
N GLU A 1 33.00 83.31 -34.98
CA GLU A 1 31.53 83.22 -34.91
C GLU A 1 31.18 81.91 -34.23
N GLY A 2 30.42 82.01 -33.13
CA GLY A 2 30.07 80.86 -32.30
C GLY A 2 29.18 79.89 -33.08
N GLY A 3 29.66 78.66 -33.27
CA GLY A 3 28.84 77.57 -33.72
C GLY A 3 27.79 77.32 -32.65
N ASN A 4 26.56 77.80 -32.87
CA ASN A 4 25.40 77.35 -32.14
C ASN A 4 25.31 75.84 -32.34
N ILE A 5 25.82 75.07 -31.37
CA ILE A 5 25.42 73.68 -31.19
C ILE A 5 23.98 73.77 -30.72
N VAL A 6 23.05 73.90 -31.67
CA VAL A 6 21.65 73.70 -31.39
C VAL A 6 21.58 72.27 -30.85
N PRO A 7 21.14 72.05 -29.60
CA PRO A 7 20.94 70.69 -29.11
C PRO A 7 19.88 70.06 -30.01
N MET A 8 20.33 69.24 -30.95
CA MET A 8 19.45 68.51 -31.84
C MET A 8 18.73 67.49 -30.96
N THR A 9 17.46 67.78 -30.67
CA THR A 9 16.60 66.85 -29.95
C THR A 9 16.26 65.73 -30.93
N LEU A 10 16.90 64.58 -30.75
CA LEU A 10 16.69 63.41 -31.58
C LEU A 10 15.49 62.65 -31.04
N ARG A 11 14.48 62.40 -31.87
CA ARG A 11 13.36 61.51 -31.53
C ARG A 11 13.69 60.10 -32.02
N ALA A 12 13.68 59.13 -31.11
CA ALA A 12 13.78 57.72 -31.46
C ALA A 12 12.48 56.98 -31.17
N THR A 13 12.21 55.95 -31.95
CA THR A 13 11.09 55.02 -31.79
C THR A 13 11.64 53.63 -31.49
N VAL A 14 10.98 52.90 -30.60
CA VAL A 14 11.23 51.48 -30.33
C VAL A 14 10.04 50.63 -30.75
N SER A 15 10.29 49.50 -31.40
CA SER A 15 9.27 48.50 -31.74
C SER A 15 9.79 47.08 -31.55
N LEU A 16 8.88 46.11 -31.48
CA LEU A 16 9.22 44.70 -31.34
C LEU A 16 9.32 44.01 -32.71
N VAL A 17 10.37 43.22 -32.92
CA VAL A 17 10.54 42.40 -34.12
C VAL A 17 10.91 40.96 -33.77
N SER A 18 10.53 40.03 -34.63
CA SER A 18 11.07 38.66 -34.60
C SER A 18 12.54 38.65 -35.04
N PHE A 19 13.29 37.59 -34.72
CA PHE A 19 14.68 37.41 -35.16
C PHE A 19 14.85 37.56 -36.69
N SER A 20 13.83 37.19 -37.47
CA SER A 20 13.83 37.31 -38.94
C SER A 20 13.74 38.75 -39.46
N GLY A 21 13.63 39.75 -38.57
CA GLY A 21 13.54 41.17 -38.93
C GLY A 21 12.16 41.62 -39.40
N ARG A 22 11.16 40.72 -39.44
CA ARG A 22 9.75 41.10 -39.65
C ARG A 22 9.21 41.74 -38.38
N GLU A 23 8.55 42.89 -38.53
CA GLU A 23 7.79 43.54 -37.47
C GLU A 23 6.69 42.59 -36.98
N ALA A 24 6.51 42.53 -35.66
CA ALA A 24 5.35 41.89 -35.04
C ALA A 24 4.11 42.76 -35.37
N SER A 25 3.63 42.67 -36.60
CA SER A 25 2.46 43.40 -37.07
C SER A 25 1.18 42.82 -36.44
N PRO A 26 0.18 43.65 -36.10
CA PRO A 26 -1.17 43.18 -35.73
C PRO A 26 -1.88 42.39 -36.83
N ALA A 27 -1.36 42.41 -38.05
CA ALA A 27 -1.91 41.67 -39.18
C ALA A 27 -0.86 40.69 -39.73
N CYS A 28 -0.85 39.48 -39.18
CA CYS A 28 -0.16 38.35 -39.79
C CYS A 28 -1.21 37.31 -40.20
N TYR A 29 -1.36 37.10 -41.49
CA TYR A 29 -2.28 36.15 -42.12
C TYR A 29 -1.71 34.73 -42.01
N GLN A 30 -1.59 34.19 -40.79
CA GLN A 30 -1.60 32.75 -40.53
C GLN A 30 -2.20 32.52 -39.15
N ILE A 31 -3.11 31.56 -39.12
CA ILE A 31 -3.96 31.15 -38.01
C ILE A 31 -3.07 30.89 -36.77
N ASP A 32 -3.42 31.51 -35.64
CA ASP A 32 -2.80 31.39 -34.30
C ASP A 32 -1.56 32.22 -33.93
N CYS A 33 -1.56 33.53 -34.18
CA CYS A 33 -0.68 34.46 -33.45
C CYS A 33 -1.38 35.79 -33.14
N PRO A 34 -1.84 36.03 -31.90
CA PRO A 34 -2.02 37.39 -31.43
C PRO A 34 -0.63 38.02 -31.16
N PRO A 35 -0.42 39.31 -31.50
CA PRO A 35 0.88 39.94 -31.40
C PRO A 35 1.29 40.11 -29.94
N LEU A 36 2.54 39.77 -29.62
CA LEU A 36 3.17 40.22 -28.39
C LEU A 36 3.25 41.75 -28.43
N LEU A 37 2.44 42.44 -27.63
CA LEU A 37 2.36 43.89 -27.66
C LEU A 37 3.43 44.49 -26.74
N LEU A 38 4.30 45.33 -27.30
CA LEU A 38 5.22 46.15 -26.55
C LEU A 38 4.49 47.43 -26.12
N ASP A 39 4.33 47.58 -24.82
CA ASP A 39 3.66 48.70 -24.17
C ASP A 39 4.66 49.70 -23.59
N GLY A 40 4.14 50.82 -23.08
CA GLY A 40 4.92 51.92 -22.51
C GLY A 40 5.15 53.06 -23.50
N THR A 41 6.16 53.88 -23.21
CA THR A 41 6.51 55.02 -24.04
C THR A 41 7.35 54.56 -25.22
N LEU A 42 6.73 54.34 -26.38
CA LEU A 42 7.43 53.82 -27.58
C LEU A 42 8.24 54.88 -28.35
N THR A 43 8.14 56.16 -27.98
CA THR A 43 8.96 57.22 -28.55
C THR A 43 9.56 58.10 -27.48
N SER A 44 10.87 58.34 -27.53
CA SER A 44 11.58 59.16 -26.56
C SER A 44 12.53 60.12 -27.26
N THR A 45 12.95 61.18 -26.55
CA THR A 45 13.85 62.21 -27.09
C THR A 45 15.20 62.17 -26.38
N SER A 46 16.26 62.54 -27.10
CA SER A 46 17.61 62.53 -26.54
C SER A 46 17.78 63.63 -25.49
N THR A 47 18.37 63.26 -24.35
CA THR A 47 18.90 64.20 -23.35
C THR A 47 20.40 63.96 -23.25
N SER A 48 21.21 64.98 -23.51
CA SER A 48 22.69 64.88 -23.56
C SER A 48 23.20 63.74 -24.45
N GLY A 49 22.55 63.51 -25.60
CA GLY A 49 22.91 62.45 -26.55
C GLY A 49 22.40 61.05 -26.21
N VAL A 50 21.68 60.88 -25.10
CA VAL A 50 21.12 59.58 -24.67
C VAL A 50 19.61 59.58 -24.83
N VAL A 51 19.07 58.58 -25.52
CA VAL A 51 17.62 58.30 -25.53
C VAL A 51 17.34 57.17 -24.56
N SER A 52 16.48 57.42 -23.57
CA SER A 52 16.10 56.43 -22.56
C SER A 52 14.62 56.09 -22.67
N PHE A 53 14.33 54.80 -22.52
CA PHE A 53 12.98 54.28 -22.41
C PHE A 53 12.87 53.60 -21.04
N SER A 54 12.02 54.12 -20.15
CA SER A 54 11.98 53.72 -18.73
C SER A 54 10.78 52.84 -18.36
N ASP A 55 9.81 52.70 -19.27
CA ASP A 55 8.51 52.09 -19.02
C ASP A 55 8.11 51.06 -20.08
N LEU A 56 9.06 50.58 -20.90
CA LEU A 56 8.78 49.52 -21.86
C LEU A 56 8.39 48.24 -21.14
N ALA A 57 7.24 47.67 -21.52
CA ALA A 57 6.69 46.49 -20.87
C ALA A 57 5.96 45.58 -21.87
N PHE A 58 5.65 44.36 -21.44
CA PHE A 58 4.72 43.46 -22.14
C PHE A 58 3.53 43.22 -21.20
N THR A 59 2.32 43.67 -21.57
CA THR A 59 1.12 43.48 -20.71
C THR A 59 0.31 42.25 -21.07
N SER A 60 0.37 41.80 -22.33
CA SER A 60 -0.22 40.55 -22.75
C SER A 60 0.67 39.87 -23.78
N TYR A 61 0.97 38.61 -23.51
CA TYR A 61 1.41 37.67 -24.52
C TYR A 61 0.29 36.65 -24.69
N THR A 62 0.21 36.03 -25.86
CA THR A 62 -0.81 35.02 -26.18
C THR A 62 -0.20 33.76 -26.76
N SER A 63 1.11 33.80 -27.03
CA SER A 63 1.88 32.67 -27.51
C SER A 63 2.81 32.20 -26.42
N THR A 64 2.81 30.89 -26.17
CA THR A 64 3.72 30.24 -25.22
C THR A 64 5.19 30.27 -25.68
N THR A 65 5.45 30.75 -26.90
CA THR A 65 6.76 30.70 -27.59
C THR A 65 7.25 32.08 -28.05
N ALA A 66 7.15 33.10 -27.20
CA ALA A 66 7.72 34.43 -27.45
C ALA A 66 9.26 34.41 -27.30
N GLN A 67 9.95 33.64 -28.14
CA GLN A 67 11.40 33.43 -28.11
C GLN A 67 12.12 34.24 -29.21
N ASN A 68 13.40 34.51 -29.01
CA ASN A 68 14.32 35.15 -29.95
C ASN A 68 13.84 36.53 -30.47
N LEU A 69 13.21 37.31 -29.60
CA LEU A 69 12.70 38.65 -29.91
C LEU A 69 13.80 39.69 -29.85
N ARG A 70 13.66 40.79 -30.60
CA ARG A 70 14.55 41.95 -30.52
C ARG A 70 13.75 43.25 -30.47
N LEU A 71 14.29 44.23 -29.76
CA LEU A 71 13.85 45.62 -29.86
C LEU A 71 14.53 46.26 -31.07
N LYS A 72 13.75 46.85 -31.96
CA LYS A 72 14.19 47.64 -33.11
C LYS A 72 14.16 49.12 -32.71
N PHE A 73 15.29 49.80 -32.85
CA PHE A 73 15.40 51.23 -32.58
C PHE A 73 15.62 52.00 -33.89
N VAL A 74 14.81 53.03 -34.10
CA VAL A 74 14.88 53.89 -35.30
C VAL A 74 14.95 55.35 -34.86
N ALA A 75 15.95 56.08 -35.37
CA ALA A 75 16.06 57.53 -35.19
C ALA A 75 16.64 58.16 -36.46
N SER A 76 15.90 59.01 -37.16
CA SER A 76 16.37 59.63 -38.41
C SER A 76 17.41 60.73 -38.12
N PRO A 77 18.50 60.84 -38.90
CA PRO A 77 18.84 60.08 -40.11
C PRO A 77 19.72 58.83 -39.87
N PHE A 78 19.83 58.35 -38.64
CA PHE A 78 20.71 57.24 -38.28
C PHE A 78 20.19 55.88 -38.77
N ALA A 79 21.12 54.93 -38.91
CA ALA A 79 20.80 53.55 -39.24
C ALA A 79 19.96 52.90 -38.11
N THR A 80 19.08 51.99 -38.50
CA THR A 80 18.32 51.16 -37.56
C THR A 80 19.27 50.22 -36.82
N ILE A 81 19.10 50.09 -35.50
CA ILE A 81 19.84 49.14 -34.67
C ILE A 81 18.88 48.21 -33.94
N PHE A 82 19.39 47.06 -33.49
CA PHE A 82 18.61 46.06 -32.75
C PHE A 82 19.26 45.76 -31.40
N SER A 83 18.44 45.44 -30.40
CA SER A 83 18.94 44.82 -29.18
C SER A 83 19.52 43.42 -29.47
N ARG A 84 20.18 42.85 -28.46
CA ARG A 84 20.38 41.39 -28.41
C ARG A 84 19.03 40.69 -28.43
N SER A 85 19.02 39.43 -28.85
CA SER A 85 17.83 38.60 -28.74
C SER A 85 17.50 38.32 -27.28
N PHE A 86 16.22 38.30 -26.95
CA PHE A 86 15.70 37.93 -25.64
C PHE A 86 14.40 37.14 -25.80
N ASP A 87 14.06 36.39 -24.76
CA ASP A 87 12.81 35.63 -24.67
C ASP A 87 11.87 36.34 -23.68
N VAL A 88 10.56 36.21 -23.91
CA VAL A 88 9.53 36.72 -23.01
C VAL A 88 8.75 35.53 -22.47
N GLY A 89 8.79 35.36 -21.14
CA GLY A 89 8.01 34.37 -20.40
C GLY A 89 7.19 35.04 -19.31
N GLY A 90 6.14 34.37 -18.85
CA GLY A 90 5.33 34.84 -17.71
C GLY A 90 5.89 34.39 -16.37
N ILE A 91 5.44 35.06 -15.32
CA ILE A 91 5.71 34.65 -13.94
C ILE A 91 4.79 33.49 -13.57
N ALA A 92 5.38 32.42 -13.01
CA ALA A 92 4.64 31.30 -12.45
C ALA A 92 3.59 31.78 -11.42
N ALA A 93 2.31 31.54 -11.70
CA ALA A 93 1.21 31.99 -10.84
C ALA A 93 0.28 30.86 -10.43
N ARG A 94 0.15 29.81 -11.24
CA ARG A 94 -0.73 28.67 -10.96
C ARG A 94 -0.18 27.38 -11.55
N VAL A 95 -0.54 26.26 -10.94
CA VAL A 95 -0.23 24.91 -11.41
C VAL A 95 -1.53 24.15 -11.64
N VAL A 96 -1.58 23.34 -12.69
CA VAL A 96 -2.75 22.52 -13.03
C VAL A 96 -2.33 21.10 -13.39
N LEU A 97 -3.17 20.11 -13.08
CA LEU A 97 -2.96 18.73 -13.54
C LEU A 97 -3.33 18.61 -15.01
N SER A 98 -2.42 18.06 -15.81
CA SER A 98 -2.66 17.68 -17.21
C SER A 98 -2.80 16.16 -17.39
N SER A 99 -2.29 15.39 -16.44
CA SER A 99 -2.56 13.96 -16.24
C SER A 99 -2.52 13.68 -14.74
N LEU A 100 -3.43 12.86 -14.22
CA LEU A 100 -3.49 12.51 -12.80
C LEU A 100 -3.37 11.00 -12.61
N ALA A 101 -2.70 10.59 -11.53
CA ALA A 101 -2.69 9.19 -11.17
C ALA A 101 -4.10 8.76 -10.74
N SER A 102 -4.63 7.73 -11.38
CA SER A 102 -5.99 7.23 -11.11
C SER A 102 -5.99 5.97 -10.25
N HIS A 103 -4.93 5.17 -10.34
CA HIS A 103 -4.72 3.97 -9.54
C HIS A 103 -3.24 3.56 -9.56
N GLY A 104 -2.89 2.62 -8.69
CA GLY A 104 -1.59 1.95 -8.70
C GLY A 104 -1.70 0.52 -8.21
N VAL A 105 -0.64 -0.25 -8.41
CA VAL A 105 -0.40 -1.54 -7.77
C VAL A 105 0.91 -1.42 -7.00
N ALA A 106 1.00 -2.00 -5.81
CA ALA A 106 2.19 -1.92 -4.98
C ALA A 106 3.45 -2.34 -5.76
N GLY A 107 4.47 -1.49 -5.75
CA GLY A 107 5.74 -1.71 -6.46
C GLY A 107 5.72 -1.42 -7.96
N GLU A 108 4.56 -1.22 -8.58
CA GLU A 108 4.43 -0.90 -10.00
C GLU A 108 4.25 0.61 -10.23
N PRO A 109 4.71 1.15 -11.37
CA PRO A 109 4.45 2.54 -11.74
C PRO A 109 2.94 2.85 -11.72
N LEU A 110 2.59 4.01 -11.15
CA LEU A 110 1.25 4.57 -11.19
C LEU A 110 0.73 4.68 -12.62
N ASN A 111 -0.57 4.44 -12.80
CA ASN A 111 -1.20 4.49 -14.10
C ASN A 111 -2.48 5.36 -14.09
N PRO A 112 -2.56 6.40 -14.93
CA PRO A 112 -1.46 7.00 -15.68
C PRO A 112 -0.46 7.71 -14.74
N GLN A 113 0.74 8.00 -15.22
CA GLN A 113 1.68 8.85 -14.48
C GLN A 113 1.17 10.29 -14.43
N PRO A 114 1.41 11.02 -13.33
CA PRO A 114 0.97 12.40 -13.23
C PRO A 114 1.77 13.32 -14.15
N GLN A 115 1.10 14.37 -14.62
CA GLN A 115 1.71 15.47 -15.34
C GLN A 115 1.12 16.78 -14.81
N VAL A 116 1.98 17.77 -14.60
CA VAL A 116 1.58 19.08 -14.10
C VAL A 116 2.08 20.16 -15.05
N THR A 117 1.19 21.09 -15.38
CA THR A 117 1.49 22.24 -16.23
C THR A 117 1.58 23.50 -15.38
N LEU A 118 2.66 24.26 -15.55
CA LEU A 118 2.88 25.55 -14.92
C LEU A 118 2.31 26.66 -15.81
N LEU A 119 1.45 27.50 -15.23
CA LEU A 119 0.79 28.59 -15.94
C LEU A 119 1.04 29.92 -15.23
N ASP A 120 1.03 31.00 -16.00
CA ASP A 120 1.11 32.37 -15.49
C ASP A 120 -0.27 32.89 -15.05
N GLN A 121 -0.33 34.17 -14.66
CA GLN A 121 -1.58 34.83 -14.23
C GLN A 121 -2.62 34.95 -15.36
N SER A 122 -2.18 35.04 -16.61
CA SER A 122 -3.06 35.12 -17.79
C SER A 122 -3.57 33.74 -18.21
N GLY A 123 -2.93 32.69 -17.69
CA GLY A 123 -3.29 31.31 -17.88
C GLY A 123 -2.53 30.58 -18.96
N LEU A 124 -1.47 31.17 -19.48
CA LEU A 124 -0.57 30.63 -20.47
C LEU A 124 0.52 29.81 -19.83
N LYS A 125 0.99 28.81 -20.58
CA LYS A 125 2.08 27.93 -20.15
C LYS A 125 3.38 28.70 -19.99
N VAL A 126 4.02 28.54 -18.84
CA VAL A 126 5.34 29.12 -18.54
C VAL A 126 6.39 28.17 -19.11
N GLU A 127 6.71 28.34 -20.39
CA GLU A 127 7.70 27.49 -21.08
C GLU A 127 9.15 27.84 -20.72
N TRP A 128 9.37 29.07 -20.30
CA TRP A 128 10.68 29.60 -19.93
C TRP A 128 10.53 30.49 -18.70
N TRP A 129 11.43 30.29 -17.74
CA TRP A 129 11.55 31.10 -16.53
C TRP A 129 13.05 31.20 -16.23
N GLU A 130 13.57 32.42 -16.19
CA GLU A 130 14.83 32.71 -15.52
C GLU A 130 14.50 33.12 -14.08
N GLY A 131 14.63 32.17 -13.17
CA GLY A 131 15.04 32.47 -11.82
C GLY A 131 16.41 33.14 -11.85
N VAL A 132 16.62 34.07 -10.92
CA VAL A 132 17.85 34.83 -10.72
C VAL A 132 19.08 33.90 -10.73
N SER A 133 19.77 33.78 -11.88
CA SER A 133 21.15 33.26 -12.10
C SER A 133 21.40 32.52 -13.44
N GLY A 134 20.60 32.72 -14.48
CA GLY A 134 21.00 32.31 -15.84
C GLY A 134 21.16 30.80 -16.05
N GLN A 135 20.47 29.99 -15.23
CA GLN A 135 20.19 28.60 -15.55
C GLN A 135 18.74 28.52 -16.03
N PRO A 136 18.41 27.73 -17.08
CA PRO A 136 17.02 27.40 -17.35
C PRO A 136 16.47 26.87 -16.04
N SER A 137 15.52 27.57 -15.47
CA SER A 137 15.20 27.35 -14.07
C SER A 137 14.44 26.05 -13.97
N MET A 138 15.19 24.99 -13.74
CA MET A 138 14.69 23.68 -13.41
C MET A 138 14.22 23.77 -11.96
N ALA A 139 13.14 24.52 -11.71
CA ALA A 139 12.45 24.41 -10.43
C ALA A 139 11.89 22.99 -10.39
N SER A 140 12.29 22.24 -9.40
CA SER A 140 11.91 20.86 -9.32
C SER A 140 10.51 20.76 -8.74
N MET A 141 9.65 19.96 -9.37
CA MET A 141 8.33 19.70 -8.82
C MET A 141 8.38 18.44 -7.96
N SER A 142 8.04 18.56 -6.68
CA SER A 142 8.02 17.42 -5.77
C SER A 142 6.62 16.85 -5.61
N ALA A 143 6.46 15.54 -5.80
CA ALA A 143 5.27 14.79 -5.42
C ALA A 143 5.43 14.28 -3.98
N ILE A 144 4.60 14.80 -3.07
CA ILE A 144 4.56 14.39 -1.66
C ILE A 144 3.25 13.64 -1.40
N LEU A 145 3.32 12.54 -0.67
CA LEU A 145 2.16 11.77 -0.30
C LEU A 145 1.46 12.38 0.92
N GLY A 146 0.17 12.67 0.80
CA GLY A 146 -0.71 12.98 1.93
C GLY A 146 -1.39 11.70 2.43
N GLY A 147 -1.21 11.35 3.70
CA GLY A 147 -1.73 10.11 4.29
C GLY A 147 -0.66 9.36 5.11
N LYS A 148 -0.91 8.09 5.44
CA LYS A 148 0.00 7.22 6.24
C LYS A 148 1.41 7.13 5.64
N ASN A 149 2.37 6.64 6.45
CA ASN A 149 3.78 6.37 6.08
C ASN A 149 3.92 5.39 4.90
N ALA A 150 3.65 5.81 3.66
CA ALA A 150 3.97 5.00 2.49
C ALA A 150 5.37 5.32 1.98
N VAL A 151 6.01 4.29 1.43
CA VAL A 151 7.28 4.42 0.73
C VAL A 151 6.97 4.79 -0.72
N VAL A 152 7.37 5.99 -1.13
CA VAL A 152 7.29 6.45 -2.52
C VAL A 152 8.55 6.00 -3.25
N LEU A 153 8.37 5.37 -4.41
CA LEU A 153 9.42 4.92 -5.30
C LEU A 153 9.51 5.83 -6.53
N GLY A 154 10.62 5.71 -7.25
CA GLY A 154 10.89 6.50 -8.46
C GLY A 154 11.38 7.91 -8.15
N ARG A 155 11.38 8.77 -9.18
CA ARG A 155 11.82 10.16 -9.05
C ARG A 155 10.69 11.02 -8.53
N THR A 156 10.74 11.40 -7.26
CA THR A 156 9.75 12.32 -6.66
C THR A 156 9.89 13.75 -7.14
N SER A 157 11.03 14.09 -7.74
CA SER A 157 11.38 15.42 -8.21
C SER A 157 11.78 15.37 -9.69
N VAL A 158 11.04 16.09 -10.53
CA VAL A 158 11.32 16.22 -11.97
C VAL A 158 11.45 17.67 -12.37
N GLU A 159 12.22 17.91 -13.42
CA GLU A 159 12.31 19.22 -14.06
C GLU A 159 11.11 19.41 -14.97
N TYR A 160 10.54 20.61 -14.99
CA TYR A 160 9.55 20.95 -16.00
C TYR A 160 10.26 21.30 -17.31
N GLN A 161 9.80 20.74 -18.41
CA GLN A 161 10.29 21.06 -19.75
C GLN A 161 9.16 21.71 -20.54
N GLN A 162 9.44 22.89 -21.11
CA GLN A 162 8.45 23.68 -21.83
C GLN A 162 7.15 23.86 -21.00
N GLY A 163 7.29 24.13 -19.70
CA GLY A 163 6.18 24.36 -18.77
C GLY A 163 5.39 23.13 -18.33
N VAL A 164 5.87 21.91 -18.62
CA VAL A 164 5.23 20.67 -18.16
C VAL A 164 6.23 19.80 -17.40
N ALA A 165 5.87 19.41 -16.19
CA ALA A 165 6.56 18.39 -15.40
C ALA A 165 5.91 17.02 -15.66
N VAL A 166 6.70 16.03 -16.08
CA VAL A 166 6.23 14.68 -16.40
C VAL A 166 6.96 13.67 -15.54
N TRP A 167 6.20 12.91 -14.76
CA TRP A 167 6.72 11.73 -14.07
C TRP A 167 6.58 10.51 -14.97
N THR A 168 7.52 9.58 -14.82
CA THR A 168 7.55 8.35 -15.63
C THR A 168 7.61 7.08 -14.78
N ASP A 169 8.00 7.21 -13.51
CA ASP A 169 8.36 6.08 -12.64
C ASP A 169 7.85 6.23 -11.20
N LEU A 170 6.93 7.16 -10.92
CA LEU A 170 6.33 7.23 -9.58
C LEU A 170 5.57 5.94 -9.30
N ALA A 171 5.86 5.33 -8.15
CA ALA A 171 5.23 4.14 -7.64
C ALA A 171 5.13 4.21 -6.11
N LEU A 172 4.34 3.31 -5.51
CA LEU A 172 4.20 3.19 -4.06
C LEU A 172 4.32 1.72 -3.67
N GLU A 173 5.00 1.41 -2.57
CA GLU A 173 5.08 0.03 -2.05
C GLU A 173 3.89 -0.32 -1.16
N VAL A 174 3.24 0.67 -0.54
CA VAL A 174 2.19 0.42 0.45
C VAL A 174 0.83 0.54 -0.20
N ALA A 175 0.05 -0.54 -0.15
CA ALA A 175 -1.33 -0.54 -0.60
C ALA A 175 -2.26 0.02 0.48
N ASP A 176 -3.25 0.82 0.10
CA ASP A 176 -4.26 1.34 1.03
C ASP A 176 -5.62 1.45 0.31
N PRO A 177 -6.67 0.74 0.78
CA PRO A 177 -8.00 0.82 0.20
C PRO A 177 -8.68 2.19 0.41
N VAL A 178 -8.20 3.01 1.35
CA VAL A 178 -8.69 4.38 1.58
C VAL A 178 -8.10 5.36 0.56
N GLY A 179 -6.95 5.00 -0.04
CA GLY A 179 -6.28 5.77 -1.07
C GLY A 179 -5.37 6.89 -0.56
N TYR A 180 -4.75 7.54 -1.53
CA TYR A 180 -3.65 8.48 -1.37
C TYR A 180 -3.90 9.78 -2.13
N THR A 181 -3.33 10.87 -1.65
CA THR A 181 -3.29 12.16 -2.35
C THR A 181 -1.85 12.50 -2.69
N LEU A 182 -1.56 12.85 -3.95
CA LEU A 182 -0.28 13.46 -4.32
C LEU A 182 -0.40 14.99 -4.22
N SER A 183 0.59 15.58 -3.58
CA SER A 183 0.80 17.02 -3.48
C SER A 183 1.98 17.42 -4.35
N PHE A 184 1.75 18.29 -5.31
CA PHE A 184 2.73 18.80 -6.25
C PHE A 184 3.15 20.20 -5.83
N ASN A 185 4.45 20.40 -5.66
CA ASN A 185 5.01 21.64 -5.13
C ASN A 185 6.00 22.23 -6.13
N VAL A 186 5.83 23.49 -6.51
CA VAL A 186 6.82 24.25 -7.29
C VAL A 186 6.93 25.65 -6.71
N GLN A 187 8.12 26.02 -6.24
CA GLN A 187 8.34 27.26 -5.48
C GLN A 187 7.35 27.38 -4.29
N ASN A 188 6.45 28.38 -4.33
CA ASN A 188 5.42 28.62 -3.30
C ASN A 188 4.03 28.13 -3.73
N LEU A 189 3.92 27.45 -4.89
CA LEU A 189 2.67 26.94 -5.41
C LEU A 189 2.51 25.47 -5.00
N VAL A 190 1.33 25.13 -4.46
CA VAL A 190 0.96 23.78 -4.03
C VAL A 190 -0.33 23.36 -4.72
N LEU A 191 -0.33 22.16 -5.30
CA LEU A 191 -1.48 21.55 -5.94
C LEU A 191 -1.67 20.14 -5.42
N ASN A 192 -2.84 19.85 -4.88
CA ASN A 192 -3.19 18.49 -4.46
C ASN A 192 -4.13 17.88 -5.48
N GLN A 193 -3.85 16.64 -5.92
CA GLN A 193 -4.81 15.88 -6.73
C GLN A 193 -5.89 15.23 -5.85
N ASP A 194 -6.94 14.74 -6.50
CA ASP A 194 -7.93 13.90 -5.83
C ASP A 194 -7.34 12.57 -5.37
N LYS A 195 -8.05 11.89 -4.46
CA LYS A 195 -7.62 10.60 -3.94
C LYS A 195 -7.64 9.52 -5.02
N PHE A 196 -6.63 8.66 -5.00
CA PHE A 196 -6.56 7.45 -5.83
C PHE A 196 -6.13 6.25 -4.97
N VAL A 197 -6.51 5.04 -5.39
CA VAL A 197 -6.22 3.81 -4.63
C VAL A 197 -4.98 3.13 -5.18
N VAL A 198 -4.12 2.64 -4.29
CA VAL A 198 -3.05 1.68 -4.62
C VAL A 198 -3.49 0.33 -4.12
N LEU A 199 -3.63 -0.62 -5.05
CA LEU A 199 -3.93 -2.01 -4.78
C LEU A 199 -2.66 -2.75 -4.34
N PRO A 200 -2.80 -3.82 -3.54
CA PRO A 200 -1.68 -4.68 -3.19
C PRO A 200 -1.20 -5.42 -4.45
N ALA A 201 0.07 -5.81 -4.45
CA ALA A 201 0.63 -6.67 -5.48
C ALA A 201 0.07 -8.11 -5.36
N SER A 202 0.48 -8.98 -6.27
CA SER A 202 0.07 -10.38 -6.25
C SER A 202 0.44 -11.06 -4.92
N PRO A 203 -0.41 -11.99 -4.43
CA PRO A 203 -0.10 -12.81 -3.24
C PRO A 203 1.28 -13.48 -3.31
N SER A 204 2.02 -13.45 -2.21
CA SER A 204 3.37 -14.03 -2.11
C SER A 204 3.68 -14.69 -0.75
N ALA A 205 2.88 -14.45 0.29
CA ALA A 205 3.10 -15.03 1.62
C ALA A 205 1.79 -15.18 2.41
N LEU A 206 1.81 -16.07 3.41
CA LEU A 206 0.81 -16.11 4.48
C LEU A 206 1.42 -15.54 5.76
N PHE A 207 0.62 -14.86 6.57
CA PHE A 207 1.03 -14.28 7.83
C PHE A 207 -0.03 -14.53 8.91
N ILE A 208 0.39 -14.92 10.11
CA ILE A 208 -0.51 -15.14 11.25
C ILE A 208 -0.75 -13.80 11.94
N VAL A 209 -1.95 -13.26 11.80
CA VAL A 209 -2.38 -12.00 12.44
C VAL A 209 -2.79 -12.24 13.90
N ARG A 210 -3.42 -13.37 14.17
CA ARG A 210 -3.78 -13.82 15.51
C ARG A 210 -3.42 -15.30 15.64
N GLN A 211 -2.63 -15.62 16.66
CA GLN A 211 -2.27 -17.00 17.02
C GLN A 211 -3.07 -17.46 18.24
N SER A 212 -3.40 -18.74 18.30
CA SER A 212 -3.80 -19.39 19.54
C SER A 212 -2.56 -19.66 20.38
N LEU A 213 -2.69 -19.68 21.72
CA LEU A 213 -1.57 -19.94 22.63
C LEU A 213 -1.88 -21.11 23.58
N THR A 214 -3.04 -21.07 24.22
CA THR A 214 -3.48 -22.08 25.18
C THR A 214 -4.92 -22.45 24.90
N GLU A 215 -5.20 -23.73 24.68
CA GLU A 215 -6.55 -24.23 24.36
C GLU A 215 -6.81 -25.55 25.11
N THR A 216 -8.04 -26.06 25.05
CA THR A 216 -8.44 -27.29 25.75
C THR A 216 -8.79 -28.40 24.76
N ALA A 217 -8.28 -29.61 25.01
CA ALA A 217 -8.51 -30.75 24.14
C ALA A 217 -9.99 -31.15 24.10
N GLY A 218 -10.50 -31.40 22.89
CA GLY A 218 -11.90 -31.77 22.65
C GLY A 218 -12.87 -30.58 22.56
N ASP A 219 -12.41 -29.36 22.86
CA ASP A 219 -13.19 -28.13 22.76
C ASP A 219 -12.75 -27.28 21.55
N ALA A 220 -13.62 -26.36 21.14
CA ALA A 220 -13.27 -25.36 20.15
C ALA A 220 -12.29 -24.34 20.77
N PHE A 221 -11.36 -23.85 19.95
CA PHE A 221 -10.41 -22.81 20.34
C PHE A 221 -11.16 -21.57 20.80
N THR A 222 -10.79 -21.09 21.97
CA THR A 222 -11.24 -19.82 22.56
C THR A 222 -10.59 -18.63 21.88
N THR A 223 -9.40 -18.83 21.30
CA THR A 223 -8.67 -17.83 20.51
C THR A 223 -8.37 -18.33 19.09
N PRO A 224 -9.38 -18.45 18.20
CA PRO A 224 -9.15 -19.00 16.87
C PRO A 224 -8.16 -18.18 16.03
N PRO A 225 -7.26 -18.84 15.27
CA PRO A 225 -6.26 -18.16 14.44
C PRO A 225 -6.87 -17.29 13.34
N VAL A 226 -6.15 -16.23 12.98
CA VAL A 226 -6.48 -15.36 11.83
C VAL A 226 -5.26 -15.29 10.93
N ILE A 227 -5.44 -15.62 9.65
CA ILE A 227 -4.38 -15.66 8.65
C ILE A 227 -4.62 -14.57 7.62
N SER A 228 -3.61 -13.75 7.35
CA SER A 228 -3.61 -12.77 6.26
C SER A 228 -2.78 -13.30 5.10
N VAL A 229 -3.29 -13.12 3.89
CA VAL A 229 -2.51 -13.22 2.65
C VAL A 229 -1.78 -11.90 2.43
N LYS A 230 -0.48 -11.98 2.19
CA LYS A 230 0.42 -10.84 2.01
C LYS A 230 1.02 -10.84 0.62
N ASP A 231 1.31 -9.64 0.10
CA ASP A 231 2.17 -9.46 -1.07
C ASP A 231 3.65 -9.36 -0.67
N GLN A 232 4.55 -9.22 -1.67
CA GLN A 232 6.00 -9.19 -1.44
C GLN A 232 6.49 -7.97 -0.67
N PHE A 233 5.65 -6.94 -0.53
CA PHE A 233 5.93 -5.71 0.22
C PHE A 233 5.29 -5.74 1.62
N GLY A 234 4.63 -6.85 2.00
CA GLY A 234 3.97 -7.01 3.30
C GLY A 234 2.56 -6.42 3.39
N ASN A 235 1.98 -5.98 2.28
CA ASN A 235 0.60 -5.50 2.25
C ASN A 235 -0.38 -6.66 2.34
N THR A 236 -1.48 -6.48 3.06
CA THR A 236 -2.59 -7.43 2.98
C THR A 236 -3.25 -7.35 1.61
N VAL A 237 -3.44 -8.49 0.95
CA VAL A 237 -4.05 -8.57 -0.39
C VAL A 237 -5.57 -8.39 -0.29
N PHE A 238 -6.03 -7.18 0.08
CA PHE A 238 -7.41 -6.90 0.48
C PHE A 238 -8.46 -7.00 -0.65
N ASN A 239 -8.03 -7.06 -1.90
CA ASN A 239 -8.89 -7.34 -3.06
C ASN A 239 -9.09 -8.85 -3.31
N LEU A 240 -8.42 -9.72 -2.55
CA LEU A 240 -8.60 -11.17 -2.62
C LEU A 240 -9.84 -11.61 -1.82
N ASN A 241 -10.86 -12.11 -2.53
CA ASN A 241 -12.16 -12.50 -1.95
C ASN A 241 -12.60 -13.92 -2.32
N ASN A 242 -11.68 -14.71 -2.86
CA ASN A 242 -11.90 -16.09 -3.29
C ASN A 242 -10.80 -17.01 -2.75
N GLY A 243 -11.06 -18.30 -2.80
CA GLY A 243 -10.21 -19.32 -2.22
C GLY A 243 -10.34 -19.44 -0.70
N SER A 244 -9.58 -20.36 -0.14
CA SER A 244 -9.59 -20.71 1.27
C SER A 244 -8.18 -21.02 1.79
N ILE A 245 -8.00 -20.87 3.09
CA ILE A 245 -6.81 -21.33 3.81
C ILE A 245 -7.21 -22.59 4.58
N SER A 246 -6.48 -23.68 4.36
CA SER A 246 -6.63 -24.92 5.12
C SER A 246 -5.70 -24.90 6.34
N VAL A 247 -6.06 -25.65 7.38
CA VAL A 247 -5.24 -25.86 8.57
C VAL A 247 -5.09 -27.35 8.86
N GLU A 248 -3.88 -27.76 9.20
CA GLU A 248 -3.56 -29.12 9.62
C GLU A 248 -2.61 -29.10 10.82
N ILE A 249 -2.52 -30.23 11.54
CA ILE A 249 -1.54 -30.40 12.61
C ILE A 249 -0.22 -30.82 11.98
N GLU A 250 0.76 -29.92 11.97
CA GLU A 250 2.13 -30.22 11.55
C GLU A 250 2.78 -31.19 12.55
N SER A 251 2.90 -30.75 13.80
CA SER A 251 3.54 -31.50 14.87
C SER A 251 2.74 -31.46 16.16
N ALA A 252 2.89 -32.49 16.97
CA ALA A 252 2.32 -32.58 18.31
C ALA A 252 3.36 -33.23 19.22
N ALA A 253 3.84 -32.48 20.21
CA ALA A 253 4.77 -32.95 21.22
C ALA A 253 3.98 -33.33 22.48
N LEU A 254 3.95 -34.62 22.77
CA LEU A 254 3.26 -35.16 23.94
C LEU A 254 4.08 -34.90 25.21
N SER A 255 3.38 -34.67 26.32
CA SER A 255 3.99 -34.78 27.65
C SER A 255 4.42 -36.24 27.90
N PRO A 256 5.61 -36.50 28.49
CA PRO A 256 6.05 -37.84 28.86
C PRO A 256 5.05 -38.59 29.77
N ALA A 257 4.24 -37.86 30.52
CA ALA A 257 3.24 -38.42 31.42
C ALA A 257 1.95 -38.86 30.69
N SER A 258 1.76 -38.51 29.41
CA SER A 258 0.57 -38.90 28.65
C SER A 258 0.65 -40.39 28.23
N LEU A 259 0.21 -41.27 29.13
CA LEU A 259 0.18 -42.73 28.90
C LEU A 259 -0.77 -43.16 27.78
N PHE A 260 -1.81 -42.38 27.51
CA PHE A 260 -2.78 -42.66 26.44
C PHE A 260 -3.31 -41.33 25.86
N PRO A 261 -2.64 -40.77 24.84
CA PRO A 261 -3.06 -39.52 24.21
C PRO A 261 -4.32 -39.73 23.36
N GLY A 262 -5.10 -38.66 23.23
CA GLY A 262 -6.18 -38.57 22.25
C GLY A 262 -5.66 -38.57 20.80
N PRO A 263 -6.55 -38.71 19.81
CA PRO A 263 -6.16 -38.72 18.41
C PRO A 263 -5.58 -37.37 17.98
N LYS A 264 -4.49 -37.39 17.18
CA LYS A 264 -3.89 -36.21 16.57
C LYS A 264 -4.77 -35.69 15.42
N THR A 265 -5.93 -35.14 15.76
CA THR A 265 -6.94 -34.66 14.80
C THR A 265 -7.47 -33.31 15.21
N LEU A 266 -7.72 -32.44 14.22
CA LEU A 266 -8.46 -31.21 14.41
C LEU A 266 -9.97 -31.48 14.45
N LEU A 267 -10.68 -30.57 15.10
CA LEU A 267 -12.13 -30.52 15.17
C LEU A 267 -12.68 -29.34 14.35
N GLY A 268 -13.97 -29.39 14.07
CA GLY A 268 -14.67 -28.34 13.34
C GLY A 268 -14.26 -28.27 11.87
N ASN A 269 -14.38 -27.09 11.29
CA ASN A 269 -14.00 -26.84 9.91
C ASN A 269 -12.52 -26.48 9.82
N THR A 270 -11.74 -27.29 9.11
CA THR A 270 -10.29 -27.09 8.90
C THR A 270 -9.98 -26.26 7.66
N SER A 271 -10.97 -25.57 7.10
CA SER A 271 -10.81 -24.62 6.01
C SER A 271 -11.62 -23.35 6.28
N SER A 272 -10.99 -22.19 6.11
CA SER A 272 -11.66 -20.89 6.21
C SER A 272 -11.60 -20.16 4.86
N PRO A 273 -12.73 -19.64 4.36
CA PRO A 273 -12.74 -18.85 3.14
C PRO A 273 -11.99 -17.52 3.34
N ILE A 274 -11.39 -17.01 2.26
CA ILE A 274 -10.71 -15.72 2.27
C ILE A 274 -11.72 -14.61 1.99
N ARG A 275 -11.68 -13.56 2.80
CA ARG A 275 -12.44 -12.31 2.64
C ARG A 275 -11.49 -11.14 2.86
N SER A 276 -11.38 -10.26 1.88
CA SER A 276 -10.43 -9.14 1.89
C SER A 276 -9.01 -9.55 2.31
N GLY A 277 -8.50 -10.65 1.76
CA GLY A 277 -7.17 -11.17 2.05
C GLY A 277 -7.02 -11.80 3.44
N ILE A 278 -8.10 -11.98 4.20
CA ILE A 278 -8.10 -12.56 5.55
C ILE A 278 -8.89 -13.87 5.56
N ALA A 279 -8.35 -14.90 6.19
CA ALA A 279 -9.05 -16.12 6.59
C ALA A 279 -9.15 -16.14 8.12
N ASP A 280 -10.37 -16.04 8.65
CA ASP A 280 -10.66 -16.00 10.08
C ASP A 280 -11.38 -17.29 10.52
N PHE A 281 -10.72 -18.07 11.38
CA PHE A 281 -11.25 -19.34 11.88
C PHE A 281 -12.24 -19.20 13.05
N ALA A 282 -12.62 -17.97 13.43
CA ALA A 282 -13.53 -17.72 14.56
C ALA A 282 -14.87 -18.49 14.48
N ASN A 283 -15.41 -18.66 13.26
CA ASN A 283 -16.69 -19.35 13.05
C ASN A 283 -16.53 -20.82 12.64
N SER A 284 -15.30 -21.35 12.68
CA SER A 284 -15.02 -22.71 12.21
C SER A 284 -15.22 -23.78 13.29
N SER A 285 -15.46 -23.38 14.55
CA SER A 285 -15.39 -24.30 15.70
C SER A 285 -14.07 -25.11 15.71
N LEU A 286 -13.00 -24.50 15.20
CA LEU A 286 -11.70 -25.15 15.07
C LEU A 286 -11.21 -25.54 16.45
N GLY A 287 -10.83 -26.79 16.63
CA GLY A 287 -10.34 -27.33 17.90
C GLY A 287 -9.31 -28.41 17.68
N CYS A 288 -8.81 -29.01 18.76
CA CYS A 288 -7.85 -30.11 18.70
C CYS A 288 -8.26 -31.20 19.69
N MET A 289 -8.15 -32.47 19.28
CA MET A 289 -8.48 -33.60 20.15
C MET A 289 -7.34 -34.02 21.07
N ILE A 290 -6.09 -33.70 20.71
CA ILE A 290 -4.90 -34.18 21.43
C ILE A 290 -4.43 -33.14 22.44
N ALA A 291 -4.26 -33.56 23.70
CA ALA A 291 -3.60 -32.76 24.73
C ALA A 291 -2.08 -32.84 24.53
N ALA A 292 -1.48 -31.77 24.01
CA ALA A 292 -0.09 -31.70 23.58
C ALA A 292 0.31 -30.25 23.30
N SER A 293 1.61 -29.99 23.21
CA SER A 293 2.11 -28.80 22.52
C SER A 293 2.01 -29.05 21.00
N VAL A 294 1.10 -28.34 20.34
CA VAL A 294 0.78 -28.51 18.92
C VAL A 294 1.30 -27.35 18.08
N THR A 295 1.90 -27.66 16.91
CA THR A 295 2.15 -26.66 15.86
C THR A 295 1.17 -26.90 14.71
N LEU A 296 0.48 -25.84 14.28
CA LEU A 296 -0.43 -25.87 13.14
C LEU A 296 0.26 -25.34 11.89
N LYS A 297 -0.07 -25.94 10.75
CA LYS A 297 0.31 -25.48 9.43
C LYS A 297 -0.92 -24.97 8.70
N PHE A 298 -0.83 -23.72 8.25
CA PHE A 298 -1.86 -23.09 7.42
C PHE A 298 -1.37 -23.08 5.98
N SER A 299 -2.16 -23.61 5.05
CA SER A 299 -1.79 -23.72 3.63
C SER A 299 -2.82 -23.07 2.72
N GLY A 300 -2.36 -22.42 1.65
CA GLY A 300 -3.22 -21.81 0.63
C GLY A 300 -2.61 -20.55 -0.01
N PRO A 301 -3.40 -19.76 -0.76
CA PRO A 301 -4.83 -19.93 -1.05
C PRO A 301 -5.13 -21.14 -1.95
N HIS A 302 -6.09 -21.97 -1.51
CA HIS A 302 -6.71 -22.99 -2.35
C HIS A 302 -7.95 -22.40 -3.02
N TYR A 303 -7.94 -22.31 -4.35
CA TYR A 303 -9.10 -21.89 -5.13
C TYR A 303 -9.94 -23.11 -5.49
N GLU A 304 -11.23 -23.10 -5.15
CA GLU A 304 -12.14 -24.11 -5.69
C GLU A 304 -12.16 -24.00 -7.22
N VAL A 305 -11.92 -25.11 -7.91
CA VAL A 305 -11.91 -25.16 -9.38
C VAL A 305 -13.35 -25.06 -9.88
N ALA A 306 -13.88 -23.84 -9.94
CA ALA A 306 -15.12 -23.51 -10.63
C ALA A 306 -14.78 -22.56 -11.80
N SER A 307 -14.44 -23.15 -12.95
CA SER A 307 -14.58 -22.57 -14.30
C SER A 307 -14.30 -21.06 -14.45
N ARG A 308 -13.16 -20.54 -13.98
CA ARG A 308 -12.81 -19.12 -14.20
C ARG A 308 -11.34 -18.93 -14.65
N PRO A 309 -11.09 -18.48 -15.91
CA PRO A 309 -9.73 -18.29 -16.45
C PRO A 309 -8.95 -17.09 -15.90
N SER A 310 -9.43 -16.43 -14.84
CA SER A 310 -8.87 -15.18 -14.31
C SER A 310 -8.54 -15.26 -12.80
N ALA A 311 -8.31 -16.47 -12.28
CA ALA A 311 -7.69 -16.59 -10.97
C ALA A 311 -6.31 -15.93 -11.02
N PRO A 312 -5.96 -15.05 -10.06
CA PRO A 312 -4.58 -14.56 -9.94
C PRO A 312 -3.63 -15.75 -9.87
N SER A 313 -2.41 -15.61 -10.40
CA SER A 313 -1.39 -16.67 -10.38
C SER A 313 -1.36 -17.33 -9.00
N ALA A 314 -1.68 -18.63 -8.95
CA ALA A 314 -1.91 -19.32 -7.70
C ALA A 314 -0.64 -19.30 -6.84
N PHE A 315 -0.68 -18.56 -5.74
CA PHE A 315 0.32 -18.64 -4.70
C PHE A 315 0.08 -19.94 -3.91
N SER A 316 1.12 -20.75 -3.75
CA SER A 316 1.08 -22.00 -2.97
C SER A 316 2.08 -21.88 -1.82
N GLY A 317 1.67 -21.17 -0.76
CA GLY A 317 2.49 -21.00 0.43
C GLY A 317 1.87 -21.64 1.66
N PHE A 318 2.69 -21.73 2.71
CA PHE A 318 2.23 -22.10 4.03
C PHE A 318 2.86 -21.20 5.10
N VAL A 319 2.25 -21.16 6.28
CA VAL A 319 2.83 -20.56 7.48
C VAL A 319 2.58 -21.49 8.66
N LEU A 320 3.58 -21.61 9.54
CA LEU A 320 3.48 -22.39 10.77
C LEU A 320 3.13 -21.48 11.95
N SER A 321 2.27 -21.95 12.84
CA SER A 321 2.07 -21.30 14.14
C SER A 321 3.30 -21.41 15.03
N GLY A 322 3.34 -20.59 16.09
CA GLY A 322 4.09 -20.97 17.28
C GLY A 322 3.48 -22.23 17.95
N PRO A 323 4.16 -22.79 18.97
CA PRO A 323 3.58 -23.87 19.76
C PRO A 323 2.29 -23.39 20.45
N ILE A 324 1.27 -24.22 20.39
CA ILE A 324 -0.03 -24.03 21.05
C ILE A 324 -0.13 -25.11 22.13
N GLU A 325 -0.22 -24.71 23.38
CA GLU A 325 -0.40 -25.64 24.49
C GLU A 325 -1.86 -26.07 24.57
N ILE A 326 -2.13 -27.34 24.23
CA ILE A 326 -3.45 -27.93 24.37
C ILE A 326 -3.49 -28.71 25.69
N ALA A 327 -4.22 -28.16 26.67
CA ALA A 327 -4.42 -28.78 27.97
C ALA A 327 -5.45 -29.91 27.91
N PHE A 328 -5.40 -30.81 28.89
CA PHE A 328 -6.45 -31.82 29.09
C PHE A 328 -7.80 -31.14 29.38
N GLY A 329 -8.86 -31.71 28.83
CA GLY A 329 -10.23 -31.29 29.14
C GLY A 329 -10.75 -31.88 30.46
N GLN A 330 -12.01 -31.56 30.76
CA GLN A 330 -12.74 -32.19 31.87
C GLN A 330 -12.95 -33.69 31.63
N THR A 331 -12.96 -34.49 32.70
CA THR A 331 -13.28 -35.92 32.63
C THR A 331 -14.72 -36.12 32.20
N VAL A 332 -14.93 -36.87 31.11
CA VAL A 332 -16.28 -37.17 30.61
C VAL A 332 -16.51 -38.65 30.38
N LYS A 333 -15.47 -39.49 30.40
CA LYS A 333 -15.59 -40.91 30.05
C LYS A 333 -14.66 -41.79 30.87
N LEU A 334 -15.16 -42.95 31.31
CA LEU A 334 -14.34 -44.06 31.79
C LEU A 334 -14.14 -45.08 30.66
N LEU A 335 -12.94 -45.62 30.52
CA LEU A 335 -12.62 -46.66 29.56
C LEU A 335 -11.85 -47.79 30.21
N VAL A 336 -12.45 -48.99 30.23
CA VAL A 336 -11.75 -50.22 30.64
C VAL A 336 -10.77 -50.62 29.53
N LYS A 337 -9.48 -50.68 29.87
CA LYS A 337 -8.39 -51.09 28.96
C LYS A 337 -7.91 -52.50 29.22
N GLN A 338 -7.99 -52.94 30.47
CA GLN A 338 -7.70 -54.31 30.85
C GLN A 338 -8.91 -54.85 31.58
N SER A 339 -9.42 -55.99 31.13
CA SER A 339 -10.52 -56.71 31.79
C SER A 339 -9.96 -57.94 32.51
N PRO A 340 -10.55 -58.34 33.64
CA PRO A 340 -10.27 -59.63 34.23
C PRO A 340 -10.75 -60.73 33.28
N THR A 341 -9.99 -61.83 33.17
CA THR A 341 -10.31 -62.91 32.23
C THR A 341 -10.84 -64.15 32.93
N ILE A 342 -10.13 -64.62 33.96
CA ILE A 342 -10.50 -65.78 34.77
C ILE A 342 -10.29 -65.41 36.23
N PHE A 343 -11.22 -65.80 37.11
CA PHE A 343 -11.02 -65.67 38.55
C PHE A 343 -11.63 -66.84 39.31
N VAL A 344 -11.03 -67.14 40.46
CA VAL A 344 -11.56 -68.09 41.44
C VAL A 344 -12.24 -67.27 42.53
N ALA A 345 -13.39 -67.75 43.05
CA ALA A 345 -14.07 -67.09 44.16
C ALA A 345 -13.10 -66.87 45.34
N ALA A 346 -13.21 -65.71 46.00
CA ALA A 346 -12.33 -65.27 47.08
C ALA A 346 -10.84 -65.09 46.72
N SER A 347 -10.50 -65.03 45.43
CA SER A 347 -9.16 -64.65 44.95
C SER A 347 -9.19 -63.33 44.18
N ASN A 348 -8.04 -62.65 44.12
CA ASN A 348 -7.89 -61.44 43.33
C ASN A 348 -8.11 -61.72 41.83
N PHE A 349 -8.62 -60.74 41.09
CA PHE A 349 -8.68 -60.79 39.63
C PHE A 349 -7.28 -60.91 39.03
N ILE A 350 -7.14 -61.77 38.02
CA ILE A 350 -5.91 -61.93 37.24
C ILE A 350 -6.26 -61.95 35.74
N PRO A 351 -5.85 -60.92 34.98
CA PRO A 351 -5.24 -59.67 35.44
C PRO A 351 -6.22 -58.76 36.20
N GLN A 352 -5.68 -57.76 36.92
CA GLN A 352 -6.51 -56.68 37.49
C GLN A 352 -7.15 -55.83 36.39
N PRO A 353 -8.39 -55.34 36.59
CA PRO A 353 -9.02 -54.41 35.67
C PRO A 353 -8.27 -53.07 35.65
N VAL A 354 -8.02 -52.52 34.47
CA VAL A 354 -7.44 -51.17 34.32
C VAL A 354 -8.44 -50.25 33.68
N VAL A 355 -8.71 -49.11 34.32
CA VAL A 355 -9.67 -48.10 33.86
C VAL A 355 -8.97 -46.76 33.67
N HIS A 356 -9.19 -46.13 32.53
CA HIS A 356 -8.70 -44.78 32.22
C HIS A 356 -9.84 -43.77 32.31
N LEU A 357 -9.55 -42.62 32.93
CA LEU A 357 -10.38 -41.41 32.93
C LEU A 357 -10.01 -40.57 31.72
N LEU A 358 -10.93 -40.44 30.77
CA LEU A 358 -10.73 -39.73 29.52
C LEU A 358 -11.48 -38.40 29.49
N ASP A 359 -10.82 -37.39 28.94
CA ASP A 359 -11.46 -36.14 28.55
C ASP A 359 -12.29 -36.29 27.26
N ARG A 360 -12.92 -35.19 26.84
CA ARG A 360 -13.71 -35.15 25.60
C ARG A 360 -12.87 -35.40 24.35
N GLY A 361 -11.59 -35.02 24.39
CA GLY A 361 -10.59 -35.31 23.37
C GLY A 361 -10.16 -36.78 23.31
N GLY A 362 -10.53 -37.59 24.31
CA GLY A 362 -10.10 -38.98 24.44
C GLY A 362 -8.70 -39.12 25.05
N ASN A 363 -8.15 -38.07 25.66
CA ASN A 363 -6.88 -38.10 26.37
C ASN A 363 -7.09 -38.64 27.77
N THR A 364 -6.16 -39.45 28.28
CA THR A 364 -6.12 -39.77 29.71
C THR A 364 -5.69 -38.54 30.50
N ILE A 365 -6.53 -38.13 31.46
CA ILE A 365 -6.32 -36.91 32.22
C ILE A 365 -5.25 -37.13 33.28
N LEU A 366 -4.24 -36.27 33.33
CA LEU A 366 -3.15 -36.36 34.30
C LEU A 366 -3.44 -35.50 35.54
N GLY A 367 -2.95 -35.92 36.71
CA GLY A 367 -3.02 -35.15 37.95
C GLY A 367 -4.41 -34.97 38.60
N ALA A 368 -5.46 -35.63 38.09
CA ALA A 368 -6.78 -35.57 38.70
C ALA A 368 -7.04 -36.78 39.62
N GLU A 369 -7.19 -36.53 40.92
CA GLU A 369 -7.55 -37.54 41.91
C GLU A 369 -9.07 -37.79 41.89
N PHE A 370 -9.51 -38.68 41.01
CA PHE A 370 -10.89 -39.19 41.03
C PHE A 370 -10.94 -40.49 41.82
N ALA A 371 -11.90 -40.60 42.74
CA ALA A 371 -12.28 -41.89 43.31
C ALA A 371 -13.17 -42.65 42.32
N VAL A 372 -12.77 -43.85 41.95
CA VAL A 372 -13.55 -44.75 41.08
C VAL A 372 -14.04 -45.92 41.91
N GLU A 373 -15.36 -46.14 41.87
CA GLU A 373 -16.02 -47.25 42.53
C GLU A 373 -16.28 -48.39 41.54
N ALA A 374 -15.75 -49.57 41.84
CA ALA A 374 -16.02 -50.78 41.10
C ALA A 374 -17.19 -51.53 41.75
N PHE A 375 -18.21 -51.88 40.96
CA PHE A 375 -19.33 -52.70 41.42
C PHE A 375 -19.39 -54.01 40.63
N ILE A 376 -19.69 -55.11 41.32
CA ILE A 376 -20.20 -56.32 40.67
C ILE A 376 -21.72 -56.25 40.61
N VAL A 377 -22.28 -56.54 39.45
CA VAL A 377 -23.73 -56.54 39.21
C VAL A 377 -24.20 -57.96 39.02
N VAL A 378 -25.16 -58.39 39.85
CA VAL A 378 -25.76 -59.74 39.78
C VAL A 378 -27.27 -59.57 39.73
N GLY A 379 -27.86 -59.80 38.56
CA GLY A 379 -29.27 -59.46 38.30
C GLY A 379 -29.50 -57.95 38.50
N SER A 380 -30.43 -57.58 39.39
CA SER A 380 -30.70 -56.18 39.75
C SER A 380 -29.87 -55.67 40.92
N ASN A 381 -29.07 -56.52 41.56
CA ASN A 381 -28.27 -56.14 42.73
C ASN A 381 -26.89 -55.59 42.32
N ARG A 382 -26.42 -54.57 43.04
CA ARG A 382 -25.09 -53.99 42.89
C ARG A 382 -24.32 -54.15 44.19
N PHE A 383 -23.13 -54.72 44.14
CA PHE A 383 -22.24 -54.88 45.30
C PHE A 383 -20.94 -54.12 45.04
N LEU A 384 -20.58 -53.21 45.95
CA LEU A 384 -19.32 -52.48 45.88
C LEU A 384 -18.16 -53.46 46.10
N LEU A 385 -17.23 -53.53 45.15
CA LEU A 385 -16.01 -54.32 45.23
C LEU A 385 -14.88 -53.53 45.87
N ALA A 386 -14.66 -52.31 45.38
CA ALA A 386 -13.57 -51.45 45.80
C ALA A 386 -13.85 -49.99 45.43
N THR A 387 -13.22 -49.08 46.17
CA THR A 387 -13.09 -47.67 45.82
C THR A 387 -11.60 -47.39 45.73
N GLN A 388 -11.13 -46.92 44.57
CA GLN A 388 -9.71 -46.66 44.33
C GLN A 388 -9.53 -45.28 43.72
N SER A 389 -8.55 -44.53 44.22
CA SER A 389 -8.17 -43.24 43.61
C SER A 389 -7.36 -43.48 42.34
N ALA A 390 -7.68 -42.71 41.31
CA ALA A 390 -6.87 -42.68 40.09
C ALA A 390 -5.54 -41.97 40.32
N VAL A 391 -4.48 -42.55 39.78
CA VAL A 391 -3.15 -41.95 39.71
C VAL A 391 -2.91 -41.62 38.24
N ASP A 392 -2.73 -40.33 37.92
CA ASP A 392 -2.59 -39.84 36.55
C ASP A 392 -3.68 -40.34 35.58
N GLY A 393 -4.92 -40.36 36.09
CA GLY A 393 -6.10 -40.77 35.32
C GLY A 393 -6.23 -42.27 35.09
N VAL A 394 -5.39 -43.09 35.72
CA VAL A 394 -5.44 -44.55 35.63
C VAL A 394 -5.82 -45.16 36.98
N VAL A 395 -6.72 -46.14 36.95
CA VAL A 395 -7.12 -46.96 38.09
C VAL A 395 -6.81 -48.42 37.77
N THR A 396 -6.21 -49.14 38.72
CA THR A 396 -5.87 -50.58 38.65
C THR A 396 -6.47 -51.36 39.80
#